data_AF-A0A956BM97-F1
#
_entry.id   AF-A0A956BM97-F1
#
_cell.length_a   1.000
_cell.length_b   1.000
_cell.length_c   1.000
_cell.angle_alpha   90.00
_cell.angle_beta   90.00
_cell.angle_gamma   90.00
#
_symmetry.space_group_name_H-M   'P 1'
#
loop_
_entity.id
_entity.type
_entity.pdbx_description
1 polymer ?
#
loop_
_entity_poly.entity_id
_entity_poly.type
_entity_poly.pdbx_seq_one_letter_code
_entity_poly.pdbx_strand_id
1 'polypeptide(L)'
;MTLWGLLLLGCPAHNGSCDEANVRLGKIACVHRVPDEATWREIAREADPVDQDTITKWARPYGDASPLPETLFLDSNTYPLHWEMLREAFPDRFPGLTLEEYSRMVLDPDRKVLSSGNVALYDGPDGAFYGFTIWDDRTRPELTVTYDEVLASWEDLNDRFELAELVFVPNTSLQAENAATWDAPFQVRGQGVVTYEAYTTGVGYGTIRRLTLSQLAEAEAEGAIGFQDILILDEAPFDLAQPVSGTVTGTRQGDLSHLNVRAAARGTPNCYVPDALRLFELWEGHLARLECGETRFTIEAATLAEAEAFWASIRPDPVVLAPPDLQTDVLVPLLELDTTTAVARRDAVQTYGSKGANLATLYQRIPAEHQLEGFLVPFAPYDRFMATHLWFTAEPSGVRGESYAASIARWHADPAFLGDAGYRRERLAALRTSIDDAIVPQDEVDRIAAQILATFGTLDTTVRFRSSSNAEDALAFSGAGLYDSTSVCAADSYDADDEGPSLCDPDEPKERTIERGLKKVWQSLWSDAAWEERAWYGMDHTQAAMGILVNTRSKDERINAVAFTGHPTLDDPRYLLNAQIG
;
A
#
# COMPACT_ATOMS: atom_id res chain seq x y z
N MET A 1 46.07 -44.45 -54.23
CA MET A 1 46.38 -44.92 -52.86
C MET A 1 47.48 -44.00 -52.37
N THR A 2 47.30 -43.15 -51.36
CA THR A 2 46.74 -43.40 -50.02
C THR A 2 46.43 -42.04 -49.35
N LEU A 3 45.34 -41.98 -48.57
CA LEU A 3 44.93 -41.06 -47.49
C LEU A 3 45.29 -39.55 -47.53
N TRP A 4 44.35 -38.71 -47.10
CA TRP A 4 44.42 -37.94 -45.85
C TRP A 4 43.02 -37.41 -45.52
N GLY A 5 42.52 -37.72 -44.33
CA GLY A 5 41.20 -37.29 -43.84
C GLY A 5 41.26 -35.89 -43.23
N LEU A 6 40.15 -35.15 -43.33
CA LEU A 6 39.90 -33.97 -42.52
C LEU A 6 38.61 -34.15 -41.74
N LEU A 7 38.72 -33.85 -40.44
CA LEU A 7 37.67 -33.85 -39.43
C LEU A 7 36.51 -32.92 -39.81
N LEU A 8 35.29 -33.40 -39.60
CA LEU A 8 34.10 -32.58 -39.41
C LEU A 8 34.13 -32.06 -37.96
N LEU A 9 34.48 -30.80 -37.76
CA LEU A 9 34.21 -30.07 -36.52
C LEU A 9 32.76 -29.56 -36.62
N GLY A 10 31.90 -30.08 -35.74
CA GLY A 10 30.55 -29.57 -35.55
C GLY A 10 30.58 -28.15 -34.99
N CYS A 11 29.66 -27.30 -35.46
CA CYS A 11 29.36 -26.04 -34.80
C CYS A 11 28.93 -26.32 -33.35
N PRO A 12 29.35 -25.54 -32.36
CA PRO A 12 28.75 -25.61 -31.02
C PRO A 12 27.27 -25.24 -31.15
N ALA A 13 26.40 -25.99 -30.45
CA ALA A 13 25.02 -25.58 -30.26
C ALA A 13 25.03 -24.16 -29.67
N HIS A 14 24.28 -23.24 -30.27
CA HIS A 14 23.99 -21.97 -29.60
C HIS A 14 23.19 -22.32 -28.35
N ASN A 15 23.84 -22.36 -27.20
CA ASN A 15 23.15 -22.39 -25.92
C ASN A 15 22.32 -21.11 -25.83
N GLY A 16 21.01 -21.26 -25.67
CA GLY A 16 20.11 -20.12 -25.52
C GLY A 16 20.43 -19.36 -24.23
N SER A 17 19.95 -18.13 -24.09
CA SER A 17 20.26 -17.32 -22.91
C SER A 17 19.78 -17.97 -21.59
N CYS A 18 18.71 -18.77 -21.62
CA CYS A 18 18.29 -19.60 -20.50
C CYS A 18 19.27 -20.74 -20.18
N ASP A 19 19.90 -21.38 -21.17
CA ASP A 19 20.88 -22.45 -20.91
C ASP A 19 22.10 -21.90 -20.18
N GLU A 20 22.58 -20.72 -20.61
CA GLU A 20 23.69 -20.02 -19.95
C GLU A 20 23.31 -19.62 -18.51
N ALA A 21 22.10 -19.11 -18.30
CA ALA A 21 21.58 -18.76 -16.98
C ALA A 21 21.47 -20.00 -16.07
N ASN A 22 20.91 -21.09 -16.58
CA ASN A 22 20.69 -22.33 -15.83
C ASN A 22 22.03 -22.97 -15.41
N VAL A 23 23.03 -22.98 -16.30
CA VAL A 23 24.39 -23.45 -15.99
C VAL A 23 25.03 -22.57 -14.92
N ARG A 24 24.90 -21.24 -15.02
CA ARG A 24 25.47 -20.32 -14.03
C ARG A 24 24.85 -20.50 -12.65
N LEU A 25 23.54 -20.74 -12.58
CA LEU A 25 22.81 -20.90 -11.33
C LEU A 25 22.87 -22.32 -10.76
N GLY A 26 23.24 -23.32 -11.57
CA GLY A 26 23.25 -24.73 -11.17
C GLY A 26 21.85 -25.31 -10.94
N LYS A 27 20.82 -24.63 -11.44
CA LYS A 27 19.39 -24.97 -11.37
C LYS A 27 18.67 -24.34 -12.56
N ILE A 28 17.47 -24.81 -12.86
CA ILE A 28 16.66 -24.22 -13.93
C ILE A 28 16.05 -22.92 -13.40
N ALA A 29 16.21 -21.85 -14.17
CA ALA A 29 15.56 -20.57 -13.94
C ALA A 29 14.57 -20.25 -15.05
N CYS A 30 14.86 -20.65 -16.28
CA CYS A 30 13.96 -20.52 -17.40
C CYS A 30 14.24 -21.53 -18.51
N VAL A 31 13.31 -21.63 -19.45
CA VAL A 31 13.47 -22.31 -20.74
C VAL A 31 12.97 -21.41 -21.87
N HIS A 32 13.55 -21.53 -23.06
CA HIS A 32 13.07 -20.77 -24.23
C HIS A 32 11.94 -21.47 -24.99
N ARG A 33 11.74 -22.78 -24.76
CA ARG A 33 10.73 -23.59 -25.45
C ARG A 33 10.14 -24.62 -24.48
N VAL A 34 8.87 -24.96 -24.70
CA VAL A 34 8.13 -26.01 -23.99
C VAL A 34 7.68 -27.05 -25.03
N PRO A 35 8.58 -27.96 -25.44
CA PRO A 35 8.29 -28.92 -26.52
C PRO A 35 7.40 -30.09 -26.07
N ASP A 36 7.37 -30.37 -24.76
CA ASP A 36 6.72 -31.57 -24.22
C ASP A 36 6.25 -31.38 -22.77
N GLU A 37 5.48 -32.36 -22.28
CA GLU A 37 4.92 -32.33 -20.93
C GLU A 37 6.00 -32.45 -19.85
N ALA A 38 7.14 -33.06 -20.18
CA ALA A 38 8.24 -33.19 -19.23
C ALA A 38 8.83 -31.82 -18.91
N THR A 39 9.06 -31.00 -19.94
CA THR A 39 9.51 -29.62 -19.79
C THR A 39 8.47 -28.78 -19.04
N TRP A 40 7.19 -28.92 -19.36
CA TRP A 40 6.11 -28.22 -18.64
C TRP A 40 6.10 -28.56 -17.14
N ARG A 41 6.13 -29.85 -16.77
CA ARG A 41 6.14 -30.28 -15.37
C ARG A 41 7.37 -29.81 -14.59
N GLU A 42 8.48 -29.54 -15.28
CA GLU A 42 9.70 -29.04 -14.66
C GLU A 42 9.59 -27.56 -14.30
N ILE A 43 8.89 -26.76 -15.10
CA ILE A 43 8.82 -25.29 -14.94
C ILE A 43 7.50 -24.77 -14.39
N ALA A 44 6.42 -25.54 -14.48
CA ALA A 44 5.10 -25.16 -13.99
C ALA A 44 4.88 -25.70 -12.57
N ARG A 45 4.22 -24.88 -11.74
CA ARG A 45 3.81 -25.25 -10.38
C ARG A 45 2.29 -25.43 -10.32
N GLU A 46 1.79 -26.01 -9.24
CA GLU A 46 0.34 -26.03 -8.94
C GLU A 46 -0.19 -24.58 -8.90
N ALA A 47 -1.34 -24.35 -9.53
CA ALA A 47 -1.94 -23.04 -9.61
C ALA A 47 -2.87 -22.79 -8.42
N ASP A 48 -2.88 -21.56 -7.91
CA ASP A 48 -3.79 -21.16 -6.83
C ASP A 48 -5.26 -21.01 -7.32
N PRO A 49 -5.52 -20.44 -8.52
CA PRO A 49 -6.87 -20.39 -9.11
C PRO A 49 -7.58 -21.74 -9.25
N VAL A 50 -8.84 -21.82 -8.81
CA VAL A 50 -9.65 -23.06 -8.87
C VAL A 50 -9.91 -23.64 -10.28
N ASP A 51 -9.74 -22.83 -11.33
CA ASP A 51 -9.90 -23.22 -12.73
C ASP A 51 -8.56 -23.49 -13.42
N GLN A 52 -7.45 -23.51 -12.69
CA GLN A 52 -6.13 -23.80 -13.23
C GLN A 52 -5.51 -24.98 -12.46
N ASP A 53 -4.92 -25.91 -13.19
CA ASP A 53 -4.21 -27.05 -12.61
C ASP A 53 -2.74 -26.67 -12.34
N THR A 54 -2.07 -26.16 -13.38
CA THR A 54 -0.66 -25.77 -13.30
C THR A 54 -0.39 -24.45 -14.01
N ILE A 55 0.60 -23.70 -13.53
CA ILE A 55 0.93 -22.37 -14.01
C ILE A 55 2.44 -22.16 -14.12
N THR A 56 2.84 -21.46 -15.18
CA THR A 56 4.15 -20.82 -15.31
C THR A 56 4.00 -19.36 -15.74
N LYS A 57 5.13 -18.66 -15.79
CA LYS A 57 5.26 -17.25 -16.15
C LYS A 57 6.07 -17.11 -17.43
N TRP A 58 5.78 -16.08 -18.21
CA TRP A 58 6.50 -15.81 -19.46
C TRP A 58 6.85 -14.33 -19.59
N ALA A 59 7.97 -14.05 -20.24
CA ALA A 59 8.39 -12.70 -20.58
C ALA A 59 8.97 -12.67 -21.99
N ARG A 60 8.65 -11.62 -22.75
CA ARG A 60 9.15 -11.38 -24.11
C ARG A 60 9.67 -9.96 -24.31
N PRO A 61 10.52 -9.75 -25.32
CA PRO A 61 10.95 -8.41 -25.73
C PRO A 61 9.79 -7.53 -26.23
N TYR A 62 9.67 -6.30 -25.72
CA TYR A 62 8.77 -5.28 -26.26
C TYR A 62 9.57 -4.31 -27.15
N GLY A 63 9.98 -4.79 -28.33
CA GLY A 63 10.78 -4.05 -29.31
C GLY A 63 12.30 -4.15 -29.13
N ASP A 64 13.03 -3.50 -30.03
CA ASP A 64 14.50 -3.64 -30.17
C ASP A 64 15.31 -3.13 -28.98
N ALA A 65 14.71 -2.26 -28.15
CA ALA A 65 15.34 -1.71 -26.95
C ALA A 65 15.29 -2.67 -25.75
N SER A 66 14.64 -3.84 -25.90
CA SER A 66 14.50 -4.82 -24.84
C SER A 66 15.85 -5.35 -24.35
N PRO A 67 16.12 -5.34 -23.02
CA PRO A 67 17.27 -6.03 -22.46
C PRO A 67 17.12 -7.55 -22.51
N LEU A 68 15.90 -8.08 -22.67
CA LEU A 68 15.69 -9.50 -22.92
C LEU A 68 15.85 -9.76 -24.43
N PRO A 69 16.70 -10.70 -24.87
CA PRO A 69 16.93 -10.95 -26.29
C PRO A 69 15.86 -11.84 -26.90
N GLU A 70 15.28 -12.73 -26.11
CA GLU A 70 14.40 -13.80 -26.57
C GLU A 70 13.38 -14.14 -25.49
N THR A 71 12.21 -14.57 -25.94
CA THR A 71 11.10 -15.00 -25.09
C THR A 71 11.45 -16.23 -24.28
N LEU A 72 11.02 -16.23 -23.03
CA LEU A 72 11.29 -17.31 -22.08
C LEU A 72 10.05 -17.65 -21.25
N PHE A 73 10.09 -18.85 -20.68
CA PHE A 73 9.18 -19.35 -19.65
C PHE A 73 9.98 -19.61 -18.37
N LEU A 74 9.46 -19.20 -17.23
CA LEU A 74 10.15 -19.26 -15.95
C LEU A 74 10.00 -20.64 -15.32
N ASP A 75 11.03 -21.10 -14.61
CA ASP A 75 10.78 -22.11 -13.58
C ASP A 75 10.05 -21.46 -12.40
N SER A 76 8.72 -21.62 -12.40
CA SER A 76 7.83 -21.06 -11.38
C SER A 76 7.85 -21.86 -10.07
N ASN A 77 8.45 -23.06 -10.06
CA ASN A 77 8.72 -23.78 -8.82
C ASN A 77 9.84 -23.10 -8.02
N THR A 78 10.84 -22.55 -8.71
CA THR A 78 11.96 -21.83 -8.08
C THR A 78 11.67 -20.34 -7.92
N TYR A 79 11.05 -19.71 -8.92
CA TYR A 79 10.85 -18.26 -8.96
C TYR A 79 9.37 -17.89 -9.07
N PRO A 80 8.72 -17.49 -7.98
CA PRO A 80 7.32 -17.07 -8.02
C PRO A 80 7.12 -15.72 -8.73
N LEU A 81 8.17 -14.91 -8.93
CA LEU A 81 8.07 -13.55 -9.46
C LEU A 81 9.02 -13.34 -10.67
N HIS A 82 8.50 -12.66 -11.71
CA HIS A 82 9.25 -12.38 -12.93
C HIS A 82 10.58 -11.65 -12.69
N TRP A 83 10.53 -10.59 -11.90
CA TRP A 83 11.68 -9.71 -11.67
C TRP A 83 12.79 -10.40 -10.86
N GLU A 84 12.45 -11.30 -9.93
CA GLU A 84 13.42 -12.08 -9.17
C GLU A 84 14.21 -13.01 -10.09
N MET A 85 13.48 -13.73 -10.96
CA MET A 85 14.11 -14.57 -11.98
C MET A 85 14.99 -13.74 -12.91
N LEU A 86 14.49 -12.63 -13.47
CA LEU A 86 15.27 -11.80 -14.39
C LEU A 86 16.55 -11.25 -13.75
N ARG A 87 16.47 -10.79 -12.50
CA ARG A 87 17.62 -10.30 -11.73
C ARG A 87 18.68 -11.38 -11.51
N GLU A 88 18.27 -12.60 -11.13
CA GLU A 88 19.19 -13.68 -10.77
C GLU A 88 19.70 -14.44 -12.01
N ALA A 89 18.83 -14.68 -12.99
CA ALA A 89 19.11 -15.37 -14.24
C ALA A 89 19.78 -14.49 -15.30
N PHE A 90 19.68 -13.17 -15.20
CA PHE A 90 20.30 -12.26 -16.17
C PHE A 90 20.89 -11.00 -15.51
N PRO A 91 21.81 -11.14 -14.53
CA PRO A 91 22.31 -10.02 -13.73
C PRO A 91 23.06 -8.96 -14.54
N ASP A 92 23.66 -9.32 -15.67
CA ASP A 92 24.34 -8.36 -16.56
C ASP A 92 23.35 -7.48 -17.35
N ARG A 93 22.12 -7.97 -17.53
CA ARG A 93 21.06 -7.27 -18.29
C ARG A 93 20.04 -6.60 -17.37
N PHE A 94 19.86 -7.14 -16.17
CA PHE A 94 18.94 -6.68 -15.14
C PHE A 94 19.66 -6.49 -13.79
N PRO A 95 20.72 -5.66 -13.74
CA PRO A 95 21.53 -5.51 -12.53
C PRO A 95 20.72 -4.84 -11.41
N GLY A 96 20.48 -5.58 -10.33
CA GLY A 96 19.74 -5.05 -9.18
C GLY A 96 18.26 -4.78 -9.45
N LEU A 97 17.70 -5.35 -10.52
CA LEU A 97 16.30 -5.14 -10.92
C LEU A 97 15.34 -5.31 -9.74
N THR A 98 14.53 -4.29 -9.51
CA THR A 98 13.49 -4.26 -8.49
C THR A 98 12.11 -4.53 -9.08
N LEU A 99 11.12 -4.82 -8.23
CA LEU A 99 9.72 -4.94 -8.67
C LEU A 99 9.22 -3.65 -9.33
N GLU A 100 9.55 -2.47 -8.79
CA GLU A 100 9.10 -1.20 -9.35
C GLU A 100 9.68 -0.95 -10.75
N GLU A 101 10.97 -1.18 -10.94
CA GLU A 101 11.62 -1.07 -12.24
C GLU A 101 11.02 -2.08 -13.24
N TYR A 102 10.82 -3.32 -12.81
CA TYR A 102 10.16 -4.33 -13.63
C TYR A 102 8.74 -3.90 -14.02
N SER A 103 7.95 -3.41 -13.07
CA SER A 103 6.59 -2.89 -13.32
C SER A 103 6.61 -1.76 -14.33
N ARG A 104 7.56 -0.81 -14.25
CA ARG A 104 7.72 0.23 -15.28
C ARG A 104 8.09 -0.36 -16.65
N MET A 105 8.98 -1.35 -16.68
CA MET A 105 9.38 -2.03 -17.92
C MET A 105 8.25 -2.80 -18.61
N VAL A 106 7.17 -3.14 -17.89
CA VAL A 106 6.02 -3.89 -18.41
C VAL A 106 4.78 -3.00 -18.60
N LEU A 107 4.56 -2.03 -17.72
CA LEU A 107 3.30 -1.29 -17.62
C LEU A 107 3.40 0.18 -18.05
N ASP A 108 4.57 0.82 -17.93
CA ASP A 108 4.74 2.24 -18.27
C ASP A 108 4.99 2.38 -19.77
N PRO A 109 4.08 2.97 -20.56
CA PRO A 109 4.20 3.05 -22.03
C PRO A 109 5.47 3.76 -22.49
N ASP A 110 6.01 4.70 -21.70
CA ASP A 110 7.22 5.44 -22.04
C ASP A 110 8.51 4.64 -21.74
N ARG A 111 8.39 3.57 -20.95
CA ARG A 111 9.50 2.72 -20.49
C ARG A 111 9.31 1.24 -20.81
N LYS A 112 8.23 0.90 -21.50
CA LYS A 112 7.86 -0.48 -21.79
C LYS A 112 8.90 -1.09 -22.71
N VAL A 113 9.59 -2.10 -22.19
CA VAL A 113 10.63 -2.86 -22.90
C VAL A 113 10.42 -4.37 -22.79
N LEU A 114 9.43 -4.80 -21.99
CA LEU A 114 8.99 -6.18 -21.87
C LEU A 114 7.47 -6.28 -21.99
N SER A 115 6.99 -7.41 -22.51
CA SER A 115 5.62 -7.88 -22.29
C SER A 115 5.68 -9.19 -21.51
N SER A 116 4.76 -9.38 -20.57
CA SER A 116 4.81 -10.52 -19.65
C SER A 116 3.42 -10.93 -19.17
N GLY A 117 3.33 -12.16 -18.69
CA GLY A 117 2.13 -12.66 -18.02
C GLY A 117 2.31 -14.11 -17.61
N ASN A 118 1.20 -14.83 -17.50
CA ASN A 118 1.20 -16.25 -17.13
C ASN A 118 0.81 -17.11 -18.33
N VAL A 119 1.29 -18.36 -18.35
CA VAL A 119 0.67 -19.47 -19.08
C VAL A 119 0.18 -20.47 -18.05
N ALA A 120 -1.08 -20.89 -18.15
CA ALA A 120 -1.65 -21.89 -17.24
C ALA A 120 -2.44 -22.95 -18.01
N LEU A 121 -2.51 -24.15 -17.43
CA LEU A 121 -3.45 -25.19 -17.84
C LEU A 121 -4.78 -24.93 -17.15
N TYR A 122 -5.78 -24.51 -17.92
CA TYR A 122 -7.13 -24.22 -17.44
C TYR A 122 -8.04 -25.43 -17.59
N ASP A 123 -8.95 -25.62 -16.63
CA ASP A 123 -10.07 -26.56 -16.72
C ASP A 123 -11.31 -25.84 -17.25
N GLY A 124 -11.54 -25.96 -18.56
CA GLY A 124 -12.70 -25.38 -19.24
C GLY A 124 -13.91 -26.33 -19.33
N PRO A 125 -15.13 -25.80 -19.57
CA PRO A 125 -16.34 -26.61 -19.76
C PRO A 125 -16.25 -27.55 -20.96
N ASP A 126 -15.45 -27.21 -21.96
CA ASP A 126 -15.21 -28.02 -23.16
C ASP A 126 -13.92 -28.87 -23.07
N GLY A 127 -13.32 -28.96 -21.88
CA GLY A 127 -12.06 -29.65 -21.61
C GLY A 127 -10.91 -28.70 -21.27
N ALA A 128 -9.80 -29.30 -20.84
CA ALA A 128 -8.61 -28.56 -20.45
C ALA A 128 -7.92 -27.87 -21.63
N PHE A 129 -7.39 -26.67 -21.43
CA PHE A 129 -6.68 -25.90 -22.45
C PHE A 129 -5.53 -25.07 -21.85
N TYR A 130 -4.50 -24.78 -22.65
CA TYR A 130 -3.43 -23.88 -22.22
C TYR A 130 -3.78 -22.45 -22.58
N GLY A 131 -3.89 -21.58 -21.57
CA GLY A 131 -4.23 -20.17 -21.73
C GLY A 131 -3.06 -19.28 -21.33
N PHE A 132 -2.90 -18.14 -22.01
CA PHE A 132 -1.95 -17.11 -21.63
C PHE A 132 -2.64 -15.79 -21.31
N THR A 133 -2.08 -15.06 -20.35
CA THR A 133 -2.51 -13.72 -19.92
C THR A 133 -1.43 -12.71 -20.27
N ILE A 134 -1.78 -11.43 -20.40
CA ILE A 134 -0.83 -10.31 -20.54
C ILE A 134 -1.14 -9.26 -19.47
N TRP A 135 -0.11 -8.74 -18.81
CA TRP A 135 -0.25 -7.66 -17.84
C TRP A 135 -0.39 -6.28 -18.50
N ASP A 136 -1.30 -5.46 -17.98
CA ASP A 136 -1.51 -4.06 -18.35
C ASP A 136 -1.76 -3.19 -17.10
N ASP A 137 -1.79 -1.87 -17.30
CA ASP A 137 -2.09 -0.91 -16.24
C ASP A 137 -3.61 -0.87 -15.98
N ARG A 138 -4.02 -1.31 -14.79
CA ARG A 138 -5.43 -1.34 -14.36
C ARG A 138 -6.00 0.03 -13.99
N THR A 139 -5.15 1.03 -13.79
CA THR A 139 -5.56 2.37 -13.33
C THR A 139 -5.79 3.34 -14.49
N ARG A 140 -5.18 3.04 -15.64
CA ARG A 140 -5.21 3.86 -16.86
C ARG A 140 -5.80 3.03 -18.01
N PRO A 141 -7.12 3.03 -18.19
CA PRO A 141 -7.82 2.26 -19.22
C PRO A 141 -7.24 2.45 -20.64
N GLU A 142 -6.74 3.65 -20.94
CA GLU A 142 -6.11 3.99 -22.21
C GLU A 142 -4.81 3.24 -22.50
N LEU A 143 -4.25 2.54 -21.50
CA LEU A 143 -3.01 1.76 -21.58
C LEU A 143 -3.22 0.25 -21.56
N THR A 144 -4.47 -0.20 -21.69
CA THR A 144 -4.77 -1.63 -21.85
C THR A 144 -4.12 -2.21 -23.11
N VAL A 145 -3.90 -3.52 -23.13
CA VAL A 145 -3.31 -4.19 -24.30
C VAL A 145 -4.16 -4.04 -25.56
N THR A 146 -3.48 -3.79 -26.65
CA THR A 146 -4.05 -3.69 -28.00
C THR A 146 -4.07 -5.03 -28.73
N TYR A 147 -4.89 -5.14 -29.77
CA TYR A 147 -4.92 -6.32 -30.65
C TYR A 147 -3.53 -6.72 -31.16
N ASP A 148 -2.74 -5.74 -31.62
CA ASP A 148 -1.41 -5.98 -32.18
C ASP A 148 -0.42 -6.51 -31.13
N GLU A 149 -0.51 -6.02 -29.88
CA GLU A 149 0.32 -6.52 -28.78
C GLU A 149 -0.04 -7.96 -28.39
N VAL A 150 -1.33 -8.28 -28.35
CA VAL A 150 -1.79 -9.65 -28.07
C VAL A 150 -1.39 -10.58 -29.21
N LEU A 151 -1.60 -10.18 -30.46
CA LEU A 151 -1.22 -10.95 -31.64
C LEU A 151 0.27 -11.25 -31.66
N ALA A 152 1.11 -10.24 -31.49
CA ALA A 152 2.56 -10.42 -31.47
C ALA A 152 3.02 -11.33 -30.32
N SER A 153 2.34 -11.26 -29.17
CA SER A 153 2.68 -12.12 -28.02
C SER A 153 2.21 -13.56 -28.25
N TRP A 154 1.03 -13.74 -28.83
CA TRP A 154 0.51 -15.05 -29.19
C TRP A 154 1.40 -15.75 -30.22
N GLU A 155 1.77 -15.07 -31.32
CA GLU A 155 2.64 -15.66 -32.37
C GLU A 155 3.96 -16.15 -31.79
N ASP A 156 4.56 -15.34 -30.93
CA ASP A 156 5.88 -15.57 -30.34
C ASP A 156 5.87 -16.68 -29.27
N LEU A 157 4.82 -16.73 -28.45
CA LEU A 157 4.62 -17.80 -27.46
C LEU A 157 4.24 -19.12 -28.14
N ASN A 158 3.35 -19.08 -29.13
CA ASN A 158 2.84 -20.26 -29.82
C ASN A 158 3.92 -20.96 -30.67
N ASP A 159 4.92 -20.23 -31.17
CA ASP A 159 6.12 -20.81 -31.82
C ASP A 159 7.03 -21.58 -30.83
N ARG A 160 6.91 -21.29 -29.53
CA ARG A 160 7.76 -21.85 -28.47
C ARG A 160 7.04 -22.83 -27.56
N PHE A 161 5.72 -22.87 -27.60
CA PHE A 161 4.87 -23.72 -26.77
C PHE A 161 4.23 -24.80 -27.65
N GLU A 162 4.82 -26.00 -27.70
CA GLU A 162 4.44 -27.04 -28.67
C GLU A 162 3.41 -28.04 -28.13
N LEU A 163 2.96 -27.87 -26.88
CA LEU A 163 1.97 -28.75 -26.25
C LEU A 163 0.56 -28.56 -26.80
N ALA A 164 0.20 -27.33 -27.11
CA ALA A 164 -1.10 -26.95 -27.65
C ALA A 164 -1.04 -25.54 -28.23
N GLU A 165 -2.03 -25.20 -29.05
CA GLU A 165 -2.26 -23.81 -29.42
C GLU A 165 -2.72 -23.00 -28.20
N LEU A 166 -2.04 -21.89 -27.92
CA LEU A 166 -2.35 -21.05 -26.75
C LEU A 166 -3.62 -20.23 -26.97
N VAL A 167 -4.44 -20.13 -25.92
CA VAL A 167 -5.66 -19.34 -25.87
C VAL A 167 -5.42 -18.03 -25.11
N PHE A 168 -5.84 -16.89 -25.64
CA PHE A 168 -5.76 -15.64 -24.88
C PHE A 168 -6.86 -15.60 -23.81
N VAL A 169 -6.45 -15.36 -22.55
CA VAL A 169 -7.33 -15.23 -21.39
C VAL A 169 -7.24 -13.79 -20.86
N PRO A 170 -8.24 -12.93 -21.14
CA PRO A 170 -8.27 -11.56 -20.61
C PRO A 170 -8.22 -11.53 -19.07
N ASN A 171 -7.39 -10.66 -18.50
CA ASN A 171 -7.25 -10.50 -17.05
C ASN A 171 -7.99 -9.26 -16.48
N THR A 172 -8.56 -8.41 -17.34
CA THR A 172 -9.39 -7.25 -16.98
C THR A 172 -10.67 -7.24 -17.79
N SER A 173 -11.67 -6.49 -17.29
CA SER A 173 -12.95 -6.35 -17.99
C SER A 173 -12.77 -5.65 -19.34
N LEU A 174 -11.87 -4.66 -19.38
CA LEU A 174 -11.56 -3.90 -20.58
C LEU A 174 -10.86 -4.75 -21.65
N GLN A 175 -9.92 -5.62 -21.26
CA GLN A 175 -9.34 -6.59 -22.19
C GLN A 175 -10.40 -7.52 -22.77
N ALA A 176 -11.33 -8.00 -21.94
CA ALA A 176 -12.40 -8.87 -22.39
C ALA A 176 -13.35 -8.15 -23.36
N GLU A 177 -13.70 -6.90 -23.08
CA GLU A 177 -14.53 -6.05 -23.95
C GLU A 177 -13.85 -5.79 -25.30
N ASN A 178 -12.58 -5.37 -25.27
CA ASN A 178 -11.81 -5.11 -26.49
C ASN A 178 -11.70 -6.39 -27.33
N ALA A 179 -11.31 -7.49 -26.70
CA ALA A 179 -11.07 -8.77 -27.37
C ALA A 179 -12.35 -9.41 -27.94
N ALA A 180 -13.53 -9.09 -27.41
CA ALA A 180 -14.80 -9.59 -27.93
C ALA A 180 -15.09 -9.18 -29.38
N THR A 181 -14.41 -8.14 -29.88
CA THR A 181 -14.61 -7.62 -31.24
C THR A 181 -13.48 -7.99 -32.21
N TRP A 182 -12.43 -8.65 -31.74
CA TRP A 182 -11.26 -8.98 -32.55
C TRP A 182 -11.52 -10.15 -33.49
N ASP A 183 -11.10 -9.99 -34.76
CA ASP A 183 -11.01 -11.09 -35.73
C ASP A 183 -9.61 -11.70 -35.65
N ALA A 184 -9.33 -12.38 -34.53
CA ALA A 184 -8.01 -12.90 -34.20
C ALA A 184 -7.77 -14.31 -34.77
N PRO A 185 -6.54 -14.67 -35.14
CA PRO A 185 -6.18 -16.04 -35.50
C PRO A 185 -6.14 -16.99 -34.30
N PHE A 186 -6.25 -16.46 -33.07
CA PHE A 186 -6.23 -17.20 -31.82
C PHE A 186 -7.57 -17.16 -31.10
N GLN A 187 -7.83 -18.15 -30.26
CA GLN A 187 -9.04 -18.17 -29.43
C GLN A 187 -8.91 -17.18 -28.27
N VAL A 188 -10.01 -16.47 -27.97
CA VAL A 188 -10.17 -15.67 -26.75
C VAL A 188 -11.18 -16.38 -25.85
N ARG A 189 -10.80 -16.67 -24.61
CA ARG A 189 -11.69 -17.25 -23.60
C ARG A 189 -11.64 -16.42 -22.32
N GLY A 190 -12.78 -15.86 -21.92
CA GLY A 190 -12.90 -15.18 -20.63
C GLY A 190 -12.82 -16.16 -19.45
N GLN A 191 -12.58 -15.65 -18.25
CA GLN A 191 -12.53 -16.45 -17.01
C GLN A 191 -13.90 -16.95 -16.50
N GLY A 192 -14.93 -16.92 -17.36
CA GLY A 192 -16.35 -17.04 -16.99
C GLY A 192 -16.84 -18.43 -16.55
N VAL A 193 -15.95 -19.40 -16.32
CA VAL A 193 -16.31 -20.70 -15.72
C VAL A 193 -16.45 -20.55 -14.21
N VAL A 194 -15.60 -19.71 -13.60
CA VAL A 194 -15.64 -19.41 -12.17
C VAL A 194 -16.64 -18.30 -11.92
N THR A 195 -17.76 -18.64 -11.28
CA THR A 195 -18.82 -17.69 -10.92
C THR A 195 -18.71 -17.23 -9.47
N TYR A 196 -17.79 -17.81 -8.71
CA TYR A 196 -17.53 -17.48 -7.32
C TYR A 196 -16.15 -18.00 -6.90
N GLU A 197 -15.41 -17.21 -6.13
CA GLU A 197 -14.20 -17.64 -5.45
C GLU A 197 -14.06 -16.89 -4.12
N ALA A 198 -13.79 -17.61 -3.03
CA ALA A 198 -13.53 -16.99 -1.74
C ALA A 198 -12.02 -16.91 -1.51
N TYR A 199 -11.50 -15.71 -1.25
CA TYR A 199 -10.10 -15.49 -0.88
C TYR A 199 -9.92 -15.44 0.64
N THR A 200 -10.85 -14.77 1.32
CA THR A 200 -10.96 -14.80 2.79
C THR A 200 -12.42 -15.09 3.15
N THR A 201 -12.66 -16.25 3.75
CA THR A 201 -14.00 -16.59 4.26
C THR A 201 -14.30 -15.78 5.52
N GLY A 202 -15.53 -15.31 5.67
CA GLY A 202 -15.90 -14.54 6.85
C GLY A 202 -17.29 -13.94 6.75
N VAL A 203 -17.65 -13.21 7.81
CA VAL A 203 -18.88 -12.43 7.89
C VAL A 203 -18.51 -10.97 8.12
N GLY A 204 -19.21 -10.06 7.45
CA GLY A 204 -19.05 -8.62 7.57
C GLY A 204 -20.40 -7.94 7.64
N TYR A 205 -20.50 -6.89 8.44
CA TYR A 205 -21.68 -6.03 8.49
C TYR A 205 -21.29 -4.64 8.05
N GLY A 206 -22.00 -4.06 7.10
CA GLY A 206 -21.68 -2.72 6.63
C GLY A 206 -22.63 -2.19 5.58
N THR A 207 -22.55 -0.88 5.35
CA THR A 207 -23.26 -0.21 4.28
C THR A 207 -22.60 -0.58 2.96
N ILE A 208 -23.40 -1.05 2.01
CA ILE A 208 -22.87 -1.47 0.71
C ILE A 208 -22.52 -0.24 -0.11
N ARG A 209 -21.27 -0.19 -0.61
CA ARG A 209 -20.78 0.87 -1.49
C ARG A 209 -20.21 0.26 -2.75
N ARG A 210 -20.78 0.64 -3.90
CA ARG A 210 -20.30 0.23 -5.22
C ARG A 210 -19.37 1.27 -5.79
N LEU A 211 -18.14 0.88 -6.08
CA LEU A 211 -17.10 1.78 -6.58
C LEU A 211 -16.40 1.15 -7.77
N THR A 212 -16.11 1.96 -8.77
CA THR A 212 -15.05 1.62 -9.74
C THR A 212 -13.67 1.80 -9.09
N LEU A 213 -12.60 1.26 -9.68
CA LEU A 213 -11.24 1.53 -9.17
C LEU A 213 -10.89 3.02 -9.09
N SER A 214 -11.35 3.83 -10.06
CA SER A 214 -11.15 5.28 -10.02
C SER A 214 -11.89 5.93 -8.85
N GLN A 215 -13.15 5.54 -8.62
CA GLN A 215 -13.95 6.02 -7.49
C GLN A 215 -13.41 5.52 -6.15
N LEU A 216 -12.81 4.33 -6.11
CA LEU A 216 -12.13 3.81 -4.93
C LEU A 216 -10.93 4.69 -4.57
N ALA A 217 -10.10 5.06 -5.55
CA ALA A 217 -8.96 5.94 -5.29
C ALA A 217 -9.39 7.33 -4.78
N GLU A 218 -10.45 7.90 -5.35
CA GLU A 218 -11.08 9.13 -4.86
C GLU A 218 -11.61 8.95 -3.44
N ALA A 219 -12.36 7.87 -3.20
CA ALA A 219 -12.90 7.55 -1.90
C ALA A 219 -11.79 7.34 -0.84
N GLU A 220 -10.69 6.68 -1.17
CA GLU A 220 -9.56 6.54 -0.25
C GLU A 220 -8.91 7.90 0.03
N ALA A 221 -8.68 8.72 -1.00
CA ALA A 221 -8.11 10.05 -0.84
C ALA A 221 -9.00 10.98 0.02
N GLU A 222 -10.31 10.84 -0.09
CA GLU A 222 -11.31 11.59 0.68
C GLU A 222 -11.60 10.99 2.06
N GLY A 223 -11.07 9.79 2.37
CA GLY A 223 -11.44 9.02 3.55
C GLY A 223 -12.90 8.58 3.53
N ALA A 224 -13.50 8.47 2.35
CA ALA A 224 -14.92 8.29 2.17
C ALA A 224 -15.43 6.92 2.66
N ILE A 225 -14.56 5.93 2.81
CA ILE A 225 -14.86 4.54 3.19
C ILE A 225 -14.25 4.19 4.55
N GLY A 226 -14.84 3.24 5.27
CA GLY A 226 -14.33 2.80 6.56
C GLY A 226 -14.84 1.44 7.01
N PHE A 227 -14.57 1.08 8.28
CA PHE A 227 -14.88 -0.25 8.80
C PHE A 227 -16.38 -0.57 8.79
N GLN A 228 -17.25 0.43 8.66
CA GLN A 228 -18.70 0.27 8.56
C GLN A 228 -19.18 0.03 7.12
N ASP A 229 -18.28 -0.04 6.14
CA ASP A 229 -18.61 -0.22 4.73
C ASP A 229 -18.24 -1.62 4.24
N ILE A 230 -19.07 -2.15 3.34
CA ILE A 230 -18.74 -3.32 2.52
C ILE A 230 -18.58 -2.82 1.09
N LEU A 231 -17.38 -3.01 0.54
CA LEU A 231 -17.07 -2.53 -0.79
C LEU A 231 -17.42 -3.58 -1.85
N ILE A 232 -18.15 -3.15 -2.87
CA ILE A 232 -18.36 -3.91 -4.09
C ILE A 232 -17.61 -3.19 -5.20
N LEU A 233 -16.61 -3.85 -5.77
CA LEU A 233 -15.69 -3.24 -6.72
C LEU A 233 -15.90 -3.84 -8.10
N ASP A 234 -15.79 -3.04 -9.16
CA ASP A 234 -15.77 -3.53 -10.53
C ASP A 234 -14.58 -4.43 -10.79
N GLU A 235 -13.43 -4.08 -10.24
CA GLU A 235 -12.19 -4.84 -10.36
C GLU A 235 -11.47 -4.95 -9.02
N ALA A 236 -10.63 -5.97 -8.88
CA ALA A 236 -9.73 -6.09 -7.75
C ALA A 236 -8.65 -4.99 -7.77
N PRO A 237 -8.55 -4.17 -6.71
CA PRO A 237 -7.51 -3.13 -6.62
C PRO A 237 -6.15 -3.76 -6.32
N PHE A 238 -5.09 -3.01 -6.62
CA PHE A 238 -3.72 -3.42 -6.27
C PHE A 238 -3.51 -3.45 -4.75
N ASP A 239 -4.03 -2.44 -4.04
CA ASP A 239 -4.03 -2.36 -2.57
C ASP A 239 -5.34 -1.69 -2.10
N LEU A 240 -5.73 -1.96 -0.85
CA LEU A 240 -6.82 -1.31 -0.13
C LEU A 240 -6.35 -1.08 1.30
N ALA A 241 -5.83 0.11 1.57
CA ALA A 241 -5.18 0.39 2.84
C ALA A 241 -6.21 0.55 3.97
N GLN A 242 -7.34 1.19 3.65
CA GLN A 242 -8.38 1.52 4.63
C GLN A 242 -9.09 0.26 5.15
N PRO A 243 -9.44 0.22 6.44
CA PRO A 243 -10.21 -0.89 7.00
C PRO A 243 -11.65 -0.85 6.46
N VAL A 244 -12.16 -2.00 6.02
CA VAL A 244 -13.55 -2.17 5.57
C VAL A 244 -14.11 -3.46 6.15
N SER A 245 -15.43 -3.55 6.30
CA SER A 245 -16.12 -4.73 6.84
C SER A 245 -16.21 -5.89 5.85
N GLY A 246 -15.87 -5.69 4.59
CA GLY A 246 -15.81 -6.75 3.58
C GLY A 246 -15.58 -6.21 2.18
N THR A 247 -15.20 -7.11 1.27
CA THR A 247 -14.95 -6.75 -0.13
C THR A 247 -15.46 -7.83 -1.08
N VAL A 248 -16.15 -7.41 -2.14
CA VAL A 248 -16.51 -8.25 -3.29
C VAL A 248 -15.93 -7.63 -4.54
N THR A 249 -15.11 -8.36 -5.29
CA THR A 249 -14.47 -7.85 -6.52
C THR A 249 -15.06 -8.47 -7.78
N GLY A 250 -15.24 -7.65 -8.82
CA GLY A 250 -15.73 -8.08 -10.13
C GLY A 250 -14.68 -8.74 -11.02
N THR A 251 -13.40 -8.67 -10.63
CA THR A 251 -12.30 -9.45 -11.23
C THR A 251 -11.57 -10.26 -10.16
N ARG A 252 -10.89 -11.32 -10.61
CA ARG A 252 -10.17 -12.24 -9.72
C ARG A 252 -8.88 -11.61 -9.16
N GLN A 253 -8.48 -12.09 -7.99
CA GLN A 253 -7.32 -11.69 -7.22
C GLN A 253 -6.29 -12.83 -7.19
N GLY A 254 -5.03 -12.51 -6.89
CA GLY A 254 -4.06 -13.51 -6.47
C GLY A 254 -4.09 -13.71 -4.96
N ASP A 255 -3.77 -14.93 -4.48
CA ASP A 255 -3.77 -15.29 -3.07
C ASP A 255 -2.88 -14.40 -2.19
N LEU A 256 -1.77 -13.91 -2.75
CA LEU A 256 -0.83 -13.01 -2.07
C LEU A 256 -1.05 -11.52 -2.39
N SER A 257 -2.20 -11.17 -2.99
CA SER A 257 -2.54 -9.76 -3.21
C SER A 257 -2.63 -8.99 -1.89
N HIS A 258 -2.27 -7.70 -1.90
CA HIS A 258 -2.29 -6.88 -0.69
C HIS A 258 -3.70 -6.83 -0.07
N LEU A 259 -4.74 -6.73 -0.90
CA LEU A 259 -6.12 -6.81 -0.45
C LEU A 259 -6.40 -8.10 0.34
N ASN A 260 -6.04 -9.27 -0.22
CA ASN A 260 -6.29 -10.53 0.45
C ASN A 260 -5.52 -10.68 1.77
N VAL A 261 -4.23 -10.30 1.79
CA VAL A 261 -3.41 -10.36 3.00
C VAL A 261 -4.00 -9.49 4.12
N ARG A 262 -4.48 -8.28 3.79
CA ARG A 262 -5.12 -7.39 4.76
C ARG A 262 -6.48 -7.91 5.23
N ALA A 263 -7.29 -8.45 4.31
CA ALA A 263 -8.58 -9.04 4.65
C ALA A 263 -8.41 -10.23 5.62
N ALA A 264 -7.47 -11.13 5.32
CA ALA A 264 -7.14 -12.26 6.18
C ALA A 264 -6.62 -11.82 7.56
N ALA A 265 -5.72 -10.84 7.63
CA ALA A 265 -5.20 -10.31 8.89
C ALA A 265 -6.29 -9.69 9.77
N ARG A 266 -7.34 -9.13 9.16
CA ARG A 266 -8.48 -8.50 9.84
C ARG A 266 -9.66 -9.46 10.07
N GLY A 267 -9.64 -10.64 9.45
CA GLY A 267 -10.76 -11.59 9.46
C GLY A 267 -12.00 -11.10 8.71
N THR A 268 -11.84 -10.24 7.71
CA THR A 268 -12.96 -9.67 6.94
C THR A 268 -13.23 -10.47 5.66
N PRO A 269 -14.49 -10.65 5.25
CA PRO A 269 -14.82 -11.41 4.04
C PRO A 269 -14.27 -10.74 2.78
N ASN A 270 -13.62 -11.55 1.93
CA ASN A 270 -13.11 -11.14 0.61
C ASN A 270 -13.42 -12.24 -0.40
N CYS A 271 -14.24 -11.94 -1.42
CA CYS A 271 -14.56 -12.89 -2.47
C CYS A 271 -14.73 -12.24 -3.85
N TYR A 272 -14.51 -13.02 -4.90
CA TYR A 272 -14.78 -12.65 -6.29
C TYR A 272 -16.17 -13.10 -6.73
N VAL A 273 -16.85 -12.22 -7.46
CA VAL A 273 -18.12 -12.50 -8.14
C VAL A 273 -18.16 -11.74 -9.47
N PRO A 274 -18.47 -12.38 -10.61
CA PRO A 274 -18.57 -11.68 -11.89
C PRO A 274 -19.71 -10.65 -11.87
N ASP A 275 -19.51 -9.53 -12.57
CA ASP A 275 -20.44 -8.39 -12.62
C ASP A 275 -20.88 -7.87 -11.23
N ALA A 276 -19.95 -7.84 -10.26
CA ALA A 276 -20.27 -7.49 -8.86
C ALA A 276 -21.09 -6.20 -8.73
N LEU A 277 -20.71 -5.11 -9.42
CA LEU A 277 -21.45 -3.84 -9.36
C LEU A 277 -22.92 -3.96 -9.78
N ARG A 278 -23.21 -4.81 -10.77
CA ARG A 278 -24.58 -5.05 -11.25
C ARG A 278 -25.33 -5.97 -10.30
N LEU A 279 -24.68 -7.02 -9.81
CA LEU A 279 -25.31 -8.01 -8.92
C LEU A 279 -25.75 -7.38 -7.58
N PHE A 280 -25.01 -6.39 -7.10
CA PHE A 280 -25.28 -5.69 -5.84
C PHE A 280 -26.02 -4.36 -6.00
N GLU A 281 -26.54 -4.02 -7.19
CA GLU A 281 -27.18 -2.73 -7.47
C GLU A 281 -28.29 -2.36 -6.47
N LEU A 282 -29.14 -3.34 -6.11
CA LEU A 282 -30.25 -3.13 -5.18
C LEU A 282 -29.82 -2.95 -3.72
N TRP A 283 -28.57 -3.23 -3.40
CA TRP A 283 -28.02 -3.16 -2.05
C TRP A 283 -27.30 -1.84 -1.77
N GLU A 284 -26.99 -1.04 -2.79
CA GLU A 284 -26.30 0.25 -2.64
C GLU A 284 -26.90 1.11 -1.53
N GLY A 285 -26.06 1.60 -0.62
CA GLY A 285 -26.47 2.45 0.49
C GLY A 285 -27.29 1.76 1.59
N HIS A 286 -27.53 0.45 1.48
CA HIS A 286 -28.21 -0.32 2.52
C HIS A 286 -27.20 -1.02 3.41
N LEU A 287 -27.53 -1.07 4.70
CA LEU A 287 -26.81 -1.86 5.68
C LEU A 287 -27.11 -3.35 5.47
N ALA A 288 -26.07 -4.15 5.28
CA ALA A 288 -26.19 -5.56 4.96
C ALA A 288 -25.20 -6.41 5.77
N ARG A 289 -25.56 -7.67 5.93
CA ARG A 289 -24.69 -8.76 6.36
C ARG A 289 -24.19 -9.48 5.12
N LEU A 290 -22.90 -9.39 4.83
CA LEU A 290 -22.22 -10.17 3.79
C LEU A 290 -21.51 -11.37 4.44
N GLU A 291 -21.68 -12.55 3.86
CA GLU A 291 -20.86 -13.72 4.18
C GLU A 291 -20.22 -14.22 2.89
N CYS A 292 -18.89 -14.29 2.84
CA CYS A 292 -18.17 -15.05 1.82
C CYS A 292 -17.88 -16.43 2.43
N GLY A 293 -18.62 -17.46 2.00
CA GLY A 293 -18.40 -18.85 2.41
C GLY A 293 -17.52 -19.60 1.41
N GLU A 294 -17.22 -20.88 1.65
CA GLU A 294 -16.28 -21.64 0.79
C GLU A 294 -16.72 -21.75 -0.67
N THR A 295 -18.03 -21.85 -0.93
CA THR A 295 -18.58 -22.15 -2.27
C THR A 295 -19.59 -21.13 -2.77
N ARG A 296 -20.00 -20.18 -1.92
CA ARG A 296 -20.94 -19.12 -2.27
C ARG A 296 -20.85 -17.96 -1.29
N PHE A 297 -21.28 -16.79 -1.72
CA PHE A 297 -21.61 -15.70 -0.80
C PHE A 297 -23.09 -15.72 -0.41
N THR A 298 -23.42 -15.08 0.71
CA THR A 298 -24.79 -14.69 1.05
C THR A 298 -24.82 -13.21 1.41
N ILE A 299 -25.90 -12.52 1.07
CA ILE A 299 -26.14 -11.14 1.48
C ILE A 299 -27.58 -11.02 2.00
N GLU A 300 -27.72 -10.43 3.18
CA GLU A 300 -28.99 -10.24 3.86
C GLU A 300 -29.09 -8.81 4.40
N ALA A 301 -30.31 -8.26 4.44
CA ALA A 301 -30.51 -6.94 5.05
C ALA A 301 -30.22 -7.03 6.55
N ALA A 302 -29.48 -6.06 7.08
CA ALA A 302 -29.13 -6.00 8.49
C ALA A 302 -29.67 -4.73 9.13
N THR A 303 -30.04 -4.84 10.39
CA THR A 303 -30.36 -3.68 11.23
C THR A 303 -29.10 -3.09 11.83
N LEU A 304 -29.14 -1.79 12.17
CA LEU A 304 -28.01 -1.13 12.84
C LEU A 304 -27.64 -1.84 14.15
N ALA A 305 -28.61 -2.29 14.92
CA ALA A 305 -28.37 -3.01 16.17
C ALA A 305 -27.61 -4.34 15.97
N GLU A 306 -27.89 -5.07 14.88
CA GLU A 306 -27.16 -6.30 14.53
C GLU A 306 -25.72 -5.99 14.11
N ALA A 307 -25.53 -4.94 13.30
CA ALA A 307 -24.21 -4.49 12.89
C ALA A 307 -23.37 -4.01 14.08
N GLU A 308 -23.96 -3.20 14.98
CA GLU A 308 -23.32 -2.74 16.21
C GLU A 308 -22.92 -3.90 17.13
N ALA A 309 -23.80 -4.89 17.31
CA ALA A 309 -23.50 -6.07 18.10
C ALA A 309 -22.36 -6.91 17.48
N PHE A 310 -22.37 -7.07 16.16
CA PHE A 310 -21.30 -7.77 15.45
C PHE A 310 -19.97 -7.02 15.58
N TRP A 311 -19.94 -5.72 15.26
CA TRP A 311 -18.74 -4.90 15.37
C TRP A 311 -18.19 -4.92 16.80
N ALA A 312 -19.05 -4.84 17.83
CA ALA A 312 -18.63 -4.97 19.22
C ALA A 312 -18.01 -6.33 19.56
N SER A 313 -18.42 -7.41 18.88
CA SER A 313 -17.89 -8.77 19.11
C SER A 313 -16.53 -9.03 18.47
N ILE A 314 -16.24 -8.36 17.35
CA ILE A 314 -14.96 -8.46 16.65
C ILE A 314 -14.01 -7.30 16.99
N ARG A 315 -14.51 -6.32 17.75
CA ARG A 315 -13.71 -5.18 18.20
C ARG A 315 -12.56 -5.69 19.09
N PRO A 316 -11.31 -5.29 18.82
CA PRO A 316 -10.19 -5.58 19.72
C PRO A 316 -10.45 -5.07 21.13
N ASP A 317 -9.79 -5.67 22.13
CA ASP A 317 -9.81 -5.14 23.49
C ASP A 317 -9.38 -3.66 23.48
N PRO A 318 -10.11 -2.76 24.18
CA PRO A 318 -9.82 -1.34 24.14
C PRO A 318 -8.36 -1.04 24.50
N VAL A 319 -7.66 -0.36 23.58
CA VAL A 319 -6.30 0.08 23.80
C VAL A 319 -6.32 1.28 24.74
N VAL A 320 -5.75 1.10 25.93
CA VAL A 320 -5.62 2.17 26.92
C VAL A 320 -4.42 3.03 26.56
N LEU A 321 -4.69 4.28 26.17
CA LEU A 321 -3.65 5.27 25.94
C LEU A 321 -2.95 5.64 27.25
N ALA A 322 -1.62 5.78 27.19
CA ALA A 322 -0.89 6.37 28.29
C ALA A 322 -1.32 7.85 28.44
N PRO A 323 -1.74 8.29 29.64
CA PRO A 323 -2.18 9.67 29.84
C PRO A 323 -1.09 10.65 29.44
N PRO A 324 -1.37 11.65 28.59
CA PRO A 324 -0.36 12.58 28.11
C PRO A 324 0.05 13.56 29.22
N ASP A 325 1.34 13.84 29.35
CA ASP A 325 1.86 14.97 30.10
C ASP A 325 1.72 16.24 29.27
N LEU A 326 0.75 17.07 29.66
CA LEU A 326 0.42 18.33 28.99
C LEU A 326 1.07 19.55 29.66
N GLN A 327 1.89 19.33 30.71
CA GLN A 327 2.52 20.40 31.49
C GLN A 327 3.98 20.61 31.11
N THR A 328 4.69 19.55 30.73
CA THR A 328 6.09 19.65 30.32
C THR A 328 6.20 20.31 28.95
N ASP A 329 6.83 21.50 28.91
CA ASP A 329 7.04 22.28 27.69
C ASP A 329 8.54 22.50 27.41
N VAL A 330 9.30 21.41 27.42
CA VAL A 330 10.75 21.40 27.18
C VAL A 330 11.06 20.64 25.90
N LEU A 331 11.71 21.30 24.93
CA LEU A 331 12.31 20.62 23.77
C LEU A 331 13.56 19.89 24.25
N VAL A 332 13.74 18.64 23.84
CA VAL A 332 14.88 17.82 24.28
C VAL A 332 15.61 17.20 23.08
N PRO A 333 16.95 17.31 22.99
CA PRO A 333 17.73 16.56 22.01
C PRO A 333 17.51 15.05 22.17
N LEU A 334 17.42 14.32 21.07
CA LEU A 334 17.11 12.88 21.06
C LEU A 334 18.06 12.05 21.93
N LEU A 335 19.34 12.39 21.91
CA LEU A 335 20.39 11.66 22.62
C LEU A 335 20.49 12.03 24.11
N GLU A 336 19.80 13.08 24.53
CA GLU A 336 19.80 13.58 25.92
C GLU A 336 18.56 13.17 26.72
N LEU A 337 17.51 12.68 26.05
CA LEU A 337 16.30 12.18 26.70
C LEU A 337 16.62 10.94 27.56
N ASP A 338 16.25 10.91 28.83
CA ASP A 338 16.44 9.72 29.66
C ASP A 338 15.54 8.56 29.20
N THR A 339 16.15 7.46 28.78
CA THR A 339 15.44 6.20 28.42
C THR A 339 16.02 4.98 29.17
N THR A 340 16.80 5.23 30.22
CA THR A 340 17.58 4.22 30.92
C THR A 340 16.69 3.24 31.68
N THR A 341 15.63 3.74 32.32
CA THR A 341 14.68 2.93 33.09
C THR A 341 13.36 2.72 32.34
N ALA A 342 12.59 1.70 32.74
CA ALA A 342 11.24 1.49 32.20
C ALA A 342 10.28 2.62 32.58
N VAL A 343 10.52 3.31 33.69
CA VAL A 343 9.75 4.49 34.11
C VAL A 343 10.07 5.65 33.16
N ALA A 344 11.35 5.98 32.98
CA ALA A 344 11.79 7.06 32.10
C ALA A 344 11.30 6.88 30.65
N ARG A 345 11.31 5.64 30.12
CA ARG A 345 10.73 5.35 28.80
C ARG A 345 9.22 5.60 28.73
N ARG A 346 8.46 5.27 29.78
CA ARG A 346 7.03 5.56 29.81
C ARG A 346 6.78 7.06 29.91
N ASP A 347 7.51 7.77 30.76
CA ASP A 347 7.40 9.22 30.91
C ASP A 347 7.74 9.93 29.59
N ALA A 348 8.75 9.43 28.86
CA ALA A 348 9.10 9.92 27.53
C ALA A 348 7.96 9.73 26.52
N VAL A 349 7.31 8.56 26.49
CA VAL A 349 6.13 8.32 25.63
C VAL A 349 4.97 9.25 26.03
N GLN A 350 4.73 9.44 27.33
CA GLN A 350 3.68 10.32 27.84
C GLN A 350 3.93 11.80 27.55
N THR A 351 5.18 12.20 27.30
CA THR A 351 5.53 13.61 27.08
C THR A 351 5.76 13.94 25.59
N TYR A 352 6.39 13.03 24.86
CA TYR A 352 6.90 13.24 23.49
C TYR A 352 6.35 12.24 22.46
N GLY A 353 5.54 11.27 22.90
CA GLY A 353 4.95 10.23 22.05
C GLY A 353 5.87 9.06 21.71
N SER A 354 5.27 8.02 21.15
CA SER A 354 5.90 6.71 20.99
C SER A 354 7.07 6.72 20.02
N LYS A 355 6.91 7.33 18.83
CA LYS A 355 7.95 7.32 17.79
C LYS A 355 9.25 8.00 18.26
N GLY A 356 9.12 9.18 18.85
CA GLY A 356 10.25 9.94 19.40
C GLY A 356 10.93 9.23 20.56
N ALA A 357 10.16 8.73 21.53
CA ALA A 357 10.68 8.02 22.69
C ALA A 357 11.36 6.68 22.32
N ASN A 358 10.77 5.94 21.38
CA ASN A 358 11.33 4.69 20.86
C ASN A 358 12.63 4.93 20.09
N LEU A 359 12.70 5.99 19.26
CA LEU A 359 13.92 6.33 18.55
C LEU A 359 15.04 6.76 19.50
N ALA A 360 14.75 7.61 20.50
CA ALA A 360 15.70 7.98 21.54
C ALA A 360 16.22 6.74 22.30
N THR A 361 15.30 5.81 22.62
CA THR A 361 15.63 4.53 23.26
C THR A 361 16.55 3.67 22.40
N LEU A 362 16.27 3.57 21.09
CA LEU A 362 17.09 2.83 20.13
C LEU A 362 18.49 3.44 20.02
N TYR A 363 18.58 4.75 19.83
CA TYR A 363 19.86 5.44 19.63
C TYR A 363 20.82 5.23 20.80
N GLN A 364 20.32 5.23 22.04
CA GLN A 364 21.14 4.95 23.23
C GLN A 364 21.63 3.48 23.35
N ARG A 365 21.24 2.60 22.41
CA ARG A 365 21.58 1.16 22.40
C ARG A 365 22.31 0.72 21.14
N ILE A 366 22.59 1.64 20.21
CA ILE A 366 23.34 1.38 18.99
C ILE A 366 24.62 2.23 18.93
N PRO A 367 25.61 1.85 18.10
CA PRO A 367 26.82 2.65 17.89
C PRO A 367 26.53 4.09 17.48
N ALA A 368 27.38 5.02 17.92
CA ALA A 368 27.22 6.45 17.70
C ALA A 368 27.22 6.82 16.21
N GLU A 369 27.96 6.07 15.36
CA GLU A 369 27.98 6.29 13.91
C GLU A 369 26.65 6.01 13.19
N HIS A 370 25.67 5.39 13.87
CA HIS A 370 24.35 5.08 13.32
C HIS A 370 23.24 5.96 13.90
N GLN A 371 23.59 6.92 14.75
CA GLN A 371 22.66 7.86 15.35
C GLN A 371 22.57 9.12 14.49
N LEU A 372 21.35 9.67 14.34
CA LEU A 372 21.12 10.93 13.63
C LEU A 372 20.75 12.04 14.62
N GLU A 373 21.12 13.27 14.29
CA GLU A 373 20.73 14.45 15.05
C GLU A 373 19.21 14.68 14.95
N GLY A 374 18.66 15.19 16.05
CA GLY A 374 17.25 15.52 16.17
C GLY A 374 16.87 15.86 17.61
N PHE A 375 15.65 16.34 17.78
CA PHE A 375 15.06 16.70 19.06
C PHE A 375 13.56 16.41 19.06
N LEU A 376 12.95 16.47 20.24
CA LEU A 376 11.54 16.19 20.46
C LEU A 376 10.81 17.45 20.93
N VAL A 377 9.66 17.73 20.33
CA VAL A 377 8.68 18.72 20.78
C VAL A 377 7.62 17.99 21.61
N PRO A 378 7.33 18.43 22.84
CA PRO A 378 6.39 17.74 23.73
C PRO A 378 4.93 17.98 23.33
N PHE A 379 3.98 17.39 24.06
CA PHE A 379 2.55 17.56 23.85
C PHE A 379 1.99 18.92 24.30
N ALA A 380 2.67 19.63 25.22
CA ALA A 380 2.16 20.88 25.79
C ALA A 380 1.86 21.98 24.74
N PRO A 381 2.69 22.23 23.70
CA PRO A 381 2.35 23.16 22.62
C PRO A 381 1.10 22.78 21.83
N TYR A 382 0.95 21.48 21.52
CA TYR A 382 -0.25 20.96 20.85
C TYR A 382 -1.50 21.20 21.71
N ASP A 383 -1.47 20.82 22.99
CA ASP A 383 -2.61 21.00 23.89
C ASP A 383 -2.97 22.48 24.05
N ARG A 384 -1.97 23.34 24.28
CA ARG A 384 -2.16 24.79 24.34
C ARG A 384 -2.79 25.33 23.06
N PHE A 385 -2.32 24.91 21.88
CA PHE A 385 -2.89 25.30 20.60
C PHE A 385 -4.37 24.90 20.50
N MET A 386 -4.69 23.63 20.80
CA MET A 386 -6.07 23.11 20.73
C MET A 386 -7.01 23.74 21.78
N ALA A 387 -6.49 24.09 22.95
CA ALA A 387 -7.25 24.69 24.04
C ALA A 387 -7.54 26.18 23.83
N THR A 388 -6.70 26.90 23.08
CA THR A 388 -6.78 28.37 22.98
C THR A 388 -7.36 28.88 21.66
N HIS A 389 -7.21 28.13 20.56
CA HIS A 389 -7.74 28.55 19.26
C HIS A 389 -9.24 28.33 19.18
N LEU A 390 -9.95 29.39 18.81
CA LEU A 390 -11.41 29.38 18.69
C LEU A 390 -11.84 28.98 17.28
N TRP A 391 -12.84 28.11 17.22
CA TRP A 391 -13.55 27.75 16.02
C TRP A 391 -14.97 28.29 16.07
N PHE A 392 -15.41 28.90 14.97
CA PHE A 392 -16.74 29.45 14.84
C PHE A 392 -17.56 28.62 13.85
N THR A 393 -18.55 27.89 14.36
CA THR A 393 -19.43 27.04 13.55
C THR A 393 -20.84 27.59 13.48
N ALA A 394 -21.46 27.54 12.31
CA ALA A 394 -22.87 27.85 12.15
C ALA A 394 -23.75 26.71 12.71
N GLU A 395 -24.72 27.07 13.55
CA GLU A 395 -25.74 26.19 14.13
C GLU A 395 -27.13 26.77 13.88
N PRO A 396 -28.21 25.97 13.97
CA PRO A 396 -29.58 26.46 13.88
C PRO A 396 -29.91 27.58 14.89
N SER A 397 -29.23 27.60 16.05
CA SER A 397 -29.36 28.61 17.10
C SER A 397 -28.48 29.86 16.91
N GLY A 398 -27.65 29.91 15.85
CA GLY A 398 -26.73 31.01 15.57
C GLY A 398 -25.28 30.53 15.40
N VAL A 399 -24.31 31.44 15.51
CA VAL A 399 -22.89 31.09 15.47
C VAL A 399 -22.42 30.70 16.87
N ARG A 400 -21.79 29.53 17.00
CA ARG A 400 -21.10 29.10 18.22
C ARG A 400 -19.61 29.32 18.05
N GLY A 401 -18.99 29.99 19.02
CA GLY A 401 -17.53 30.09 19.14
C GLY A 401 -17.06 29.29 20.36
N GLU A 402 -16.19 28.30 20.15
CA GLU A 402 -15.59 27.49 21.22
C GLU A 402 -14.17 27.07 20.80
N SER A 403 -13.33 26.61 21.74
CA SER A 403 -12.00 26.14 21.36
C SER A 403 -12.05 24.81 20.61
N TYR A 404 -11.01 24.46 19.84
CA TYR A 404 -10.94 23.16 19.18
C TYR A 404 -11.12 22.00 20.17
N ALA A 405 -10.45 22.07 21.33
CA ALA A 405 -10.59 21.07 22.39
C ALA A 405 -12.03 20.97 22.92
N ALA A 406 -12.73 22.10 23.07
CA ALA A 406 -14.13 22.11 23.51
C ALA A 406 -15.07 21.52 22.45
N SER A 407 -14.86 21.81 21.17
CA SER A 407 -15.62 21.19 20.07
C SER A 407 -15.45 19.68 20.02
N ILE A 408 -14.20 19.20 20.15
CA ILE A 408 -13.90 17.76 20.20
C ILE A 408 -14.59 17.11 21.40
N ALA A 409 -14.48 17.68 22.60
CA ALA A 409 -15.13 17.14 23.79
C ALA A 409 -16.66 17.04 23.63
N ARG A 410 -17.27 18.02 22.95
CA ARG A 410 -18.70 18.02 22.63
C ARG A 410 -19.07 16.91 21.65
N TRP A 411 -18.25 16.66 20.62
CA TRP A 411 -18.47 15.58 19.66
C TRP A 411 -18.48 14.20 20.31
N HIS A 412 -17.66 13.98 21.35
CA HIS A 412 -17.71 12.76 22.14
C HIS A 412 -19.02 12.54 22.90
N ALA A 413 -19.85 13.59 23.04
CA ALA A 413 -21.18 13.52 23.63
C ALA A 413 -22.32 13.65 22.59
N ASP A 414 -22.00 13.76 21.29
CA ASP A 414 -22.96 13.97 20.21
C ASP A 414 -23.31 12.63 19.52
N PRO A 415 -24.54 12.09 19.71
CA PRO A 415 -24.93 10.84 19.08
C PRO A 415 -24.89 10.88 17.55
N ALA A 416 -25.08 12.04 16.93
CA ALA A 416 -24.96 12.18 15.48
C ALA A 416 -23.50 12.03 15.04
N PHE A 417 -22.56 12.65 15.75
CA PHE A 417 -21.13 12.49 15.46
C PHE A 417 -20.66 11.05 15.66
N LEU A 418 -21.12 10.38 16.71
CA LEU A 418 -20.74 8.99 16.99
C LEU A 418 -21.41 7.97 16.05
N GLY A 419 -22.66 8.22 15.65
CA GLY A 419 -23.47 7.28 14.88
C GLY A 419 -23.48 7.48 13.36
N ASP A 420 -23.09 8.66 12.86
CA ASP A 420 -23.10 9.01 11.43
C ASP A 420 -21.69 9.31 10.94
N ALA A 421 -21.12 8.37 10.15
CA ALA A 421 -19.78 8.50 9.59
C ALA A 421 -19.64 9.66 8.60
N GLY A 422 -20.68 9.95 7.80
CA GLY A 422 -20.66 11.05 6.85
C GLY A 422 -20.60 12.40 7.57
N TYR A 423 -21.47 12.58 8.55
CA TYR A 423 -21.48 13.78 9.39
C TYR A 423 -20.16 13.96 10.15
N ARG A 424 -19.62 12.88 10.74
CA ARG A 424 -18.35 12.91 11.45
C ARG A 424 -17.19 13.35 10.55
N ARG A 425 -17.07 12.77 9.36
CA ARG A 425 -16.04 13.13 8.38
C ARG A 425 -16.09 14.60 8.00
N GLU A 426 -17.27 15.12 7.69
CA GLU A 426 -17.45 16.54 7.36
C GLU A 426 -16.96 17.44 8.50
N ARG A 427 -17.27 17.07 9.75
CA ARG A 427 -16.85 17.80 10.94
C ARG A 427 -15.35 17.74 11.18
N LEU A 428 -14.73 16.56 11.06
CA LEU A 428 -13.29 16.37 11.19
C LEU A 428 -12.52 17.12 10.09
N ALA A 429 -13.00 17.07 8.83
CA ALA A 429 -12.44 17.83 7.73
C ALA A 429 -12.51 19.34 7.97
N ALA A 430 -13.66 19.85 8.43
CA ALA A 430 -13.82 21.27 8.72
C ALA A 430 -12.94 21.75 9.89
N LEU A 431 -12.73 20.92 10.92
CA LEU A 431 -11.77 21.21 11.99
C LEU A 431 -10.34 21.29 11.45
N ARG A 432 -9.93 20.33 10.61
CA ARG A 432 -8.61 20.30 9.99
C ARG A 432 -8.35 21.55 9.16
N THR A 433 -9.30 21.95 8.31
CA THR A 433 -9.23 23.22 7.58
C THR A 433 -9.08 24.40 8.52
N SER A 434 -9.85 24.45 9.61
CA SER A 434 -9.71 25.54 10.58
C SER A 434 -8.36 25.57 11.27
N ILE A 435 -7.78 24.40 11.61
CA ILE A 435 -6.42 24.30 12.15
C ILE A 435 -5.40 24.79 11.13
N ASP A 436 -5.56 24.44 9.84
CA ASP A 436 -4.68 24.87 8.76
C ASP A 436 -4.69 26.40 8.58
N ASP A 437 -5.85 27.03 8.74
CA ASP A 437 -6.04 28.50 8.67
C ASP A 437 -5.59 29.24 9.95
N ALA A 438 -5.35 28.54 11.05
CA ALA A 438 -5.01 29.15 12.32
C ALA A 438 -3.57 29.73 12.34
N ILE A 439 -3.37 30.73 13.20
CA ILE A 439 -2.09 31.42 13.37
C ILE A 439 -1.32 30.76 14.50
N VAL A 440 -0.13 30.23 14.22
CA VAL A 440 0.78 29.77 15.27
C VAL A 440 1.43 31.00 15.93
N PRO A 441 1.46 31.10 17.27
CA PRO A 441 2.15 32.20 17.94
C PRO A 441 3.63 32.28 17.57
N GLN A 442 4.12 33.48 17.25
CA GLN A 442 5.50 33.68 16.78
C GLN A 442 6.56 33.23 17.81
N ASP A 443 6.27 33.34 19.11
CA ASP A 443 7.18 32.87 20.16
C ASP A 443 7.37 31.35 20.14
N GLU A 444 6.35 30.59 19.73
CA GLU A 444 6.47 29.14 19.52
C GLU A 444 7.34 28.82 18.29
N VAL A 445 7.15 29.58 17.20
CA VAL A 445 7.97 29.47 15.97
C VAL A 445 9.43 29.76 16.29
N ASP A 446 9.71 30.88 16.96
CA ASP A 446 11.05 31.31 17.34
C ASP A 446 11.75 30.30 18.25
N ARG A 447 11.00 29.67 19.16
CA ARG A 447 11.52 28.63 20.04
C ARG A 447 11.95 27.38 19.27
N ILE A 448 11.13 26.94 18.31
CA ILE A 448 11.45 25.78 17.48
C ILE A 448 12.60 26.10 16.53
N ALA A 449 12.61 27.29 15.91
CA ALA A 449 13.71 27.75 15.07
C ALA A 449 15.03 27.80 15.83
N ALA A 450 15.02 28.32 17.07
CA ALA A 450 16.20 28.34 17.94
C ALA A 450 16.72 26.93 18.24
N GLN A 451 15.82 25.96 18.48
CA GLN A 451 16.22 24.57 18.68
C GLN A 451 16.74 23.91 17.39
N ILE A 452 16.16 24.22 16.23
CA ILE A 452 16.68 23.79 14.91
C ILE A 452 18.10 24.32 14.72
N LEU A 453 18.33 25.62 14.94
CA LEU A 453 19.66 26.22 14.86
C LEU A 453 20.64 25.58 15.83
N ALA A 454 20.22 25.32 17.07
CA ALA A 454 21.06 24.70 18.09
C ALA A 454 21.42 23.23 17.75
N THR A 455 20.50 22.50 17.12
CA THR A 455 20.67 21.06 16.81
C THR A 455 21.44 20.85 15.51
N PHE A 456 21.13 21.62 14.46
CA PHE A 456 21.64 21.40 13.10
C PHE A 456 22.63 22.49 12.64
N GLY A 457 22.86 23.53 13.44
CA GLY A 457 23.82 24.60 13.19
C GLY A 457 23.39 25.66 12.16
N THR A 458 22.24 25.50 11.52
CA THR A 458 21.69 26.46 10.54
C THR A 458 20.16 26.41 10.50
N LEU A 459 19.52 27.49 10.03
CA LEU A 459 18.09 27.53 9.69
C LEU A 459 17.84 27.16 8.22
N ASP A 460 18.87 27.27 7.39
CA ASP A 460 18.88 26.91 5.98
C ASP A 460 19.20 25.41 5.83
N THR A 461 18.33 24.59 6.40
CA THR A 461 18.38 23.13 6.28
C THR A 461 16.99 22.54 6.31
N THR A 462 16.76 21.52 5.48
CA THR A 462 15.50 20.78 5.51
C THR A 462 15.53 19.77 6.66
N VAL A 463 14.63 19.96 7.63
CA VAL A 463 14.37 19.00 8.70
C VAL A 463 13.06 18.27 8.44
N ARG A 464 12.88 17.09 9.03
CA ARG A 464 11.62 16.35 8.98
C ARG A 464 10.89 16.48 10.31
N PHE A 465 9.67 17.00 10.26
CA PHE A 465 8.72 16.96 11.36
C PHE A 465 7.92 15.67 11.22
N ARG A 466 8.15 14.73 12.14
CA ARG A 466 7.46 13.43 12.19
C ARG A 466 6.45 13.44 13.32
N SER A 467 5.24 12.98 13.02
CA SER A 467 4.23 12.68 14.03
C SER A 467 4.78 11.72 15.08
N SER A 468 4.53 12.05 16.35
CA SER A 468 4.89 11.21 17.48
C SER A 468 3.77 11.32 18.51
N SER A 469 2.67 10.61 18.28
CA SER A 469 1.53 10.57 19.21
C SER A 469 1.73 9.54 20.33
N ASN A 470 1.03 9.70 21.47
CA ASN A 470 0.87 8.65 22.48
C ASN A 470 -0.14 7.57 22.04
N ALA A 471 -0.86 7.80 20.95
CA ALA A 471 -1.74 6.83 20.32
C ALA A 471 -1.05 5.98 19.24
N GLU A 472 0.25 6.15 19.01
CA GLU A 472 1.05 5.28 18.13
C GLU A 472 1.67 4.11 18.89
N ASP A 473 1.94 3.01 18.19
CA ASP A 473 2.76 1.87 18.65
C ASP A 473 2.31 1.21 19.97
N ALA A 474 1.01 1.05 20.20
CA ALA A 474 0.52 0.08 21.18
C ALA A 474 0.67 -1.34 20.62
N LEU A 475 0.84 -2.35 21.50
CA LEU A 475 1.03 -3.75 21.05
C LEU A 475 -0.10 -4.26 20.14
N ALA A 476 -1.32 -3.77 20.34
CA ALA A 476 -2.48 -4.09 19.50
C ALA A 476 -2.72 -3.06 18.37
N PHE A 477 -2.00 -1.94 18.35
CA PHE A 477 -2.20 -0.83 17.41
C PHE A 477 -0.89 -0.16 17.02
N SER A 478 -0.41 -0.36 15.79
CA SER A 478 0.82 0.30 15.34
C SER A 478 0.61 1.78 14.98
N GLY A 479 -0.54 2.14 14.38
CA GLY A 479 -0.76 3.49 13.84
C GLY A 479 0.18 3.83 12.67
N ALA A 480 0.82 2.83 12.06
CA ALA A 480 1.79 3.02 10.98
C ALA A 480 1.12 3.64 9.74
N GLY A 481 1.68 4.75 9.25
CA GLY A 481 1.15 5.48 8.08
C GLY A 481 -0.12 6.29 8.35
N LEU A 482 -0.61 6.32 9.59
CA LEU A 482 -1.89 6.96 9.94
C LEU A 482 -1.81 8.48 10.10
N TYR A 483 -0.66 8.97 10.55
CA TYR A 483 -0.42 10.38 10.87
C TYR A 483 0.58 11.00 9.90
N ASP A 484 0.37 12.26 9.57
CA ASP A 484 1.20 12.96 8.59
C ASP A 484 2.56 13.35 9.16
N SER A 485 3.57 13.26 8.31
CA SER A 485 4.89 13.83 8.54
C SER A 485 5.22 14.78 7.39
N THR A 486 5.99 15.83 7.66
CA THR A 486 6.30 16.83 6.63
C THR A 486 7.71 17.38 6.77
N SER A 487 8.27 17.84 5.65
CA SER A 487 9.55 18.55 5.64
C SER A 487 9.32 20.02 5.97
N VAL A 488 10.26 20.60 6.72
CA VAL A 488 10.26 21.98 7.17
C VAL A 488 11.61 22.62 6.88
N CYS A 489 11.60 23.87 6.45
CA CYS A 489 12.74 24.77 6.33
C CYS A 489 12.49 25.94 7.29
N ALA A 490 13.34 26.10 8.30
CA ALA A 490 13.13 27.16 9.29
C ALA A 490 13.38 28.56 8.72
N ALA A 491 14.21 28.67 7.68
CA ALA A 491 14.45 29.94 6.99
C ALA A 491 13.18 30.50 6.32
N ASP A 492 12.31 29.64 5.78
CA ASP A 492 11.03 30.03 5.16
C ASP A 492 10.06 30.68 6.18
N SER A 493 10.26 30.53 7.50
CA SER A 493 9.41 31.23 8.49
C SER A 493 9.83 32.70 8.69
N TYR A 494 10.88 33.17 8.01
CA TYR A 494 11.49 34.48 8.25
C TYR A 494 11.84 35.26 6.98
N ASP A 495 11.55 34.73 5.81
CA ASP A 495 11.75 35.45 4.55
C ASP A 495 10.63 36.47 4.29
N ALA A 496 10.71 37.12 3.14
CA ALA A 496 9.98 38.35 2.88
C ALA A 496 8.67 38.12 2.11
N ASP A 497 8.35 36.88 1.79
CA ASP A 497 7.15 36.47 1.08
C ASP A 497 6.54 35.23 1.73
N ASP A 498 5.36 34.85 1.23
CA ASP A 498 4.70 33.57 1.52
C ASP A 498 4.69 32.72 0.21
N GLU A 499 5.61 33.01 -0.72
CA GLU A 499 5.66 32.47 -2.09
C GLU A 499 6.92 31.61 -2.30
N GLY A 500 6.72 30.30 -2.51
CA GLY A 500 7.85 29.40 -2.77
C GLY A 500 8.67 29.73 -4.04
N PRO A 501 9.77 29.00 -4.28
CA PRO A 501 10.10 27.70 -3.68
C PRO A 501 10.73 27.81 -2.29
N SER A 502 10.74 26.69 -1.55
CA SER A 502 11.41 26.62 -0.24
C SER A 502 12.90 26.96 -0.34
N LEU A 503 13.41 27.78 0.58
CA LEU A 503 14.81 28.20 0.60
C LEU A 503 15.77 27.01 0.75
N CYS A 504 15.34 25.99 1.50
CA CYS A 504 16.13 24.79 1.75
C CYS A 504 16.03 23.75 0.62
N ASP A 505 15.02 23.82 -0.25
CA ASP A 505 14.80 22.85 -1.33
C ASP A 505 14.13 23.52 -2.55
N PRO A 506 14.90 23.91 -3.58
CA PRO A 506 14.36 24.54 -4.79
C PRO A 506 13.40 23.67 -5.61
N ASP A 507 13.41 22.34 -5.41
CA ASP A 507 12.47 21.43 -6.08
C ASP A 507 11.07 21.47 -5.42
N GLU A 508 10.96 22.08 -4.23
CA GLU A 508 9.71 22.26 -3.51
C GLU A 508 9.10 23.63 -3.84
N PRO A 509 8.05 23.70 -4.69
CA PRO A 509 7.56 24.96 -5.25
C PRO A 509 6.82 25.85 -4.25
N LYS A 510 6.57 25.35 -3.03
CA LYS A 510 5.91 26.07 -1.95
C LYS A 510 6.81 26.07 -0.73
N GLU A 511 6.72 27.14 0.05
CA GLU A 511 7.38 27.25 1.34
C GLU A 511 7.04 26.10 2.29
N ARG A 512 7.99 25.85 3.17
CA ARG A 512 7.99 24.77 4.17
C ARG A 512 8.20 25.35 5.56
N THR A 513 7.47 26.41 5.90
CA THR A 513 7.53 27.09 7.20
C THR A 513 7.28 26.15 8.40
N ILE A 514 7.79 26.53 9.57
CA ILE A 514 7.57 25.83 10.85
C ILE A 514 6.08 25.78 11.20
N GLU A 515 5.36 26.88 10.98
CA GLU A 515 3.92 27.05 11.23
C GLU A 515 3.10 26.02 10.46
N ARG A 516 3.38 25.91 9.16
CA ARG A 516 2.80 24.88 8.30
C ARG A 516 3.14 23.48 8.82
N GLY A 517 4.40 23.27 9.21
CA GLY A 517 4.88 22.01 9.77
C GLY A 517 4.08 21.55 11.00
N LEU A 518 3.95 22.43 11.98
CA LEU A 518 3.20 22.21 13.23
C LEU A 518 1.74 21.89 12.93
N LYS A 519 1.05 22.77 12.18
CA LYS A 519 -0.36 22.61 11.84
C LYS A 519 -0.63 21.31 11.10
N LYS A 520 0.20 20.94 10.12
CA LYS A 520 0.06 19.71 9.36
C LYS A 520 0.19 18.46 10.23
N VAL A 521 1.17 18.42 11.13
CA VAL A 521 1.34 17.27 12.04
C VAL A 521 0.19 17.21 13.06
N TRP A 522 -0.16 18.34 13.69
CA TRP A 522 -1.23 18.39 14.70
C TRP A 522 -2.60 18.06 14.13
N GLN A 523 -2.97 18.60 12.96
CA GLN A 523 -4.27 18.32 12.34
C GLN A 523 -4.41 16.86 11.90
N SER A 524 -3.29 16.18 11.60
CA SER A 524 -3.31 14.77 11.18
C SER A 524 -3.80 13.82 12.27
N LEU A 525 -3.68 14.21 13.55
CA LEU A 525 -4.29 13.46 14.65
C LEU A 525 -5.81 13.36 14.46
N TRP A 526 -6.45 14.34 13.83
CA TRP A 526 -7.89 14.44 13.63
C TRP A 526 -8.33 14.16 12.19
N SER A 527 -7.53 13.43 11.41
CA SER A 527 -7.98 12.89 10.13
C SER A 527 -9.10 11.85 10.36
N ASP A 528 -9.97 11.69 9.36
CA ASP A 528 -11.07 10.71 9.42
C ASP A 528 -10.51 9.30 9.68
N ALA A 529 -9.53 8.89 8.86
CA ALA A 529 -8.81 7.63 9.03
C ALA A 529 -8.21 7.47 10.44
N ALA A 530 -7.56 8.52 10.98
CA ALA A 530 -6.98 8.45 12.32
C ALA A 530 -8.03 8.34 13.42
N TRP A 531 -9.16 9.02 13.26
CA TRP A 531 -10.27 8.92 14.19
C TRP A 531 -10.90 7.52 14.13
N GLU A 532 -11.26 7.04 12.93
CA GLU A 532 -11.89 5.72 12.75
C GLU A 532 -11.04 4.60 13.31
N GLU A 533 -9.74 4.61 13.02
CA GLU A 533 -8.80 3.62 13.56
C GLU A 533 -8.76 3.67 15.08
N ARG A 534 -8.61 4.85 15.71
CA ARG A 534 -8.63 4.95 17.18
C ARG A 534 -9.97 4.49 17.78
N ALA A 535 -11.08 4.82 17.14
CA ALA A 535 -12.42 4.42 17.58
C ALA A 535 -12.61 2.89 17.46
N TRP A 536 -12.08 2.28 16.40
CA TRP A 536 -12.08 0.83 16.20
C TRP A 536 -11.34 0.12 17.34
N TYR A 537 -10.17 0.62 17.73
CA TYR A 537 -9.41 0.07 18.88
C TYR A 537 -9.92 0.55 20.25
N GLY A 538 -11.09 1.21 20.30
CA GLY A 538 -11.72 1.64 21.54
C GLY A 538 -10.89 2.65 22.35
N MET A 539 -10.01 3.41 21.70
CA MET A 539 -9.17 4.39 22.37
C MET A 539 -9.99 5.59 22.82
N ASP A 540 -9.67 6.14 23.99
CA ASP A 540 -10.21 7.42 24.42
C ASP A 540 -9.49 8.56 23.67
N HIS A 541 -10.16 9.13 22.67
CA HIS A 541 -9.59 10.20 21.86
C HIS A 541 -9.32 11.49 22.67
N THR A 542 -9.95 11.68 23.83
CA THR A 542 -9.64 12.82 24.72
C THR A 542 -8.28 12.69 25.39
N GLN A 543 -7.71 11.49 25.40
CA GLN A 543 -6.36 11.21 25.87
C GLN A 543 -5.33 11.22 24.74
N ALA A 544 -5.74 11.40 23.48
CA ALA A 544 -4.82 11.43 22.35
C ALA A 544 -4.14 12.80 22.23
N ALA A 545 -2.82 12.80 22.21
CA ALA A 545 -2.00 14.00 22.06
C ALA A 545 -0.94 13.80 20.96
N MET A 546 -0.47 14.90 20.37
CA MET A 546 0.51 14.88 19.28
C MET A 546 1.77 15.64 19.65
N GLY A 547 2.88 14.91 19.73
CA GLY A 547 4.23 15.44 19.84
C GLY A 547 4.89 15.42 18.46
N ILE A 548 6.09 16.00 18.36
CA ILE A 548 6.81 16.03 17.08
C ILE A 548 8.25 15.57 17.31
N LEU A 549 8.63 14.55 16.57
CA LEU A 549 10.02 14.18 16.38
C LEU A 549 10.59 15.03 15.23
N VAL A 550 11.58 15.87 15.53
CA VAL A 550 12.31 16.63 14.53
C VAL A 550 13.66 15.97 14.29
N ASN A 551 13.92 15.51 13.07
CA ASN A 551 15.20 14.88 12.73
C ASN A 551 15.69 15.30 11.35
N THR A 552 16.96 15.00 11.08
CA THR A 552 17.58 15.24 9.77
C THR A 552 16.76 14.60 8.64
N ARG A 553 16.56 15.33 7.54
CA ARG A 553 16.06 14.75 6.29
C ARG A 553 17.25 14.34 5.43
N SER A 554 17.30 13.08 5.05
CA SER A 554 18.25 12.60 4.04
C SER A 554 17.53 12.62 2.68
N LYS A 555 17.77 13.65 1.85
CA LYS A 555 17.16 13.78 0.51
C LYS A 555 17.71 12.73 -0.47
N ASP A 556 18.95 12.30 -0.25
CA ASP A 556 19.67 11.32 -1.08
C ASP A 556 19.80 9.96 -0.36
N GLU A 557 18.75 9.51 0.34
CA GLU A 557 18.71 8.11 0.76
C GLU A 557 18.87 7.24 -0.51
N ARG A 558 19.68 6.19 -0.40
CA ARG A 558 19.85 5.23 -1.50
C ARG A 558 18.84 4.10 -1.38
N ILE A 559 18.42 3.83 -0.15
CA ILE A 559 17.61 2.71 0.26
C ILE A 559 16.83 3.15 1.50
N ASN A 560 15.51 3.01 1.43
CA ASN A 560 14.62 3.02 2.58
C ASN A 560 14.23 1.58 2.90
N ALA A 561 14.27 1.19 4.18
CA ALA A 561 14.01 -0.19 4.58
C ALA A 561 13.19 -0.31 5.86
N VAL A 562 12.37 -1.36 5.92
CA VAL A 562 11.65 -1.84 7.09
C VAL A 562 12.16 -3.23 7.42
N ALA A 563 12.55 -3.44 8.67
CA ALA A 563 13.02 -4.73 9.16
C ALA A 563 12.10 -5.26 10.26
N PHE A 564 11.75 -6.54 10.16
CA PHE A 564 11.04 -7.29 11.18
C PHE A 564 11.96 -8.35 11.78
N THR A 565 11.81 -8.62 13.08
CA THR A 565 12.55 -9.67 13.79
C THR A 565 11.89 -11.05 13.71
N GLY A 566 10.86 -11.17 12.88
CA GLY A 566 10.08 -12.36 12.57
C GLY A 566 9.16 -12.06 11.37
N HIS A 567 8.51 -13.09 10.82
CA HIS A 567 7.54 -12.90 9.73
C HIS A 567 6.20 -12.37 10.29
N PRO A 568 5.61 -11.31 9.72
CA PRO A 568 4.43 -10.65 10.30
C PRO A 568 3.14 -11.47 10.19
N THR A 569 3.07 -12.44 9.28
CA THR A 569 1.87 -13.24 8.99
C THR A 569 2.06 -14.74 9.13
N LEU A 570 3.30 -15.19 9.40
CA LEU A 570 3.65 -16.60 9.52
C LEU A 570 4.37 -16.79 10.85
N ASP A 571 4.22 -17.95 11.47
CA ASP A 571 5.00 -18.33 12.66
C ASP A 571 6.44 -18.70 12.23
N ASP A 572 7.19 -17.70 11.78
CA ASP A 572 8.56 -17.82 11.30
C ASP A 572 9.47 -16.80 12.02
N PRO A 573 10.48 -17.24 12.78
CA PRO A 573 11.33 -16.37 13.58
C PRO A 573 12.49 -15.72 12.81
N ARG A 574 12.58 -15.89 11.48
CA ARG A 574 13.64 -15.27 10.67
C ARG A 574 13.40 -13.77 10.50
N TYR A 575 14.50 -13.01 10.42
CA TYR A 575 14.43 -11.59 10.09
C TYR A 575 13.89 -11.39 8.67
N LEU A 576 12.90 -10.52 8.53
CA LEU A 576 12.38 -10.08 7.24
C LEU A 576 12.83 -8.65 7.00
N LEU A 577 13.58 -8.40 5.93
CA LEU A 577 13.98 -7.07 5.50
C LEU A 577 13.27 -6.74 4.20
N ASN A 578 12.42 -5.71 4.23
CA ASN A 578 11.86 -5.11 3.02
C ASN A 578 12.60 -3.79 2.77
N ALA A 579 13.20 -3.65 1.60
CA ALA A 579 13.99 -2.48 1.23
C ALA A 579 13.63 -2.04 -0.18
N GLN A 580 13.51 -0.74 -0.38
CA GLN A 580 13.24 -0.10 -1.67
C GLN A 580 14.23 1.03 -1.88
N ILE A 581 14.51 1.36 -3.14
CA ILE A 581 15.25 2.57 -3.47
C ILE A 581 14.42 3.76 -2.99
N GLY A 582 15.07 4.71 -2.34
CA GLY A 582 14.45 5.91 -1.81
C GLY A 582 15.48 6.74 -1.10
#